data_AF-A0A0Q8E612-F1
#
_entry.id   AF-A0A0Q8E612-F1
#
_cell.length_a   1.000
_cell.length_b   1.000
_cell.length_c   1.000
_cell.angle_alpha   90.00
_cell.angle_beta   90.00
_cell.angle_gamma   90.00
#
_symmetry.space_group_name_H-M   'P 1'
#
loop_
_entity.id
_entity.type
_entity.pdbx_description
1 polymer ?
#
loop_
_entity_poly.entity_id
_entity_poly.type
_entity_poly.pdbx_seq_one_letter_code
_entity_poly.pdbx_strand_id
1 'polypeptide(L)'
;MGQHPPGGAWQQTWEDAIHDACRQIDAERAIDIHYCHYDDIFAQHTVSLGDTLEALARLLANGITAPFRRARGDDSRLRHTAGMVVKWVESATFRKQTRDRLVQRIEAVKPHVVLGHSLGSLVCYDTFTHEDTRATGNGRYFVSLGSQIGNPFVRGEYQAGRLSAIEKARFWYHLYNRFDSVFTARVAITADNFRQVDTHFDIAGNADHAAEEYLRHPQAISTFWFDVLNDETTRITRALREQRPVAARVATPPKRALLIGINEYPDPDQRLAGCVNDVFLMSAMLQEQGFDAGDIRVVLDDRATADGIRERVDWLLDGVRPGDQRILYYSGHGAQLPTYGLGDRVDRMDETLVPYDFDWTEDTALTDDWLFERYVQLPYDVDFSIILDCCHSGGMSKGGPARMRGLNPPDDIRHRTMKWSADREMWVPRELEVAERKQLAVDQATMPLGDMSGRLGYALPVRTLRLSQARQMRKRLGHKGPYMPLLVYACQEGEFAYEYEHGAIQHGAFTYALVKNWRKMLRGGAGDRRRLKVSDLVNYTSQELRELEYDQTAALAGPEIRLSRWI
;
A
#
# COMPACT_ATOMS: atom_id res chain seq x y z
N MET A 1 21.54 -3.76 -15.95
CA MET A 1 22.11 -5.04 -15.47
C MET A 1 22.38 -5.94 -16.67
N GLY A 2 23.63 -6.36 -16.89
CA GLY A 2 23.98 -7.46 -17.81
C GLY A 2 23.70 -7.27 -19.32
N GLN A 3 23.00 -6.20 -19.69
CA GLN A 3 22.61 -5.86 -21.06
C GLN A 3 23.05 -4.44 -21.45
N HIS A 4 23.84 -3.79 -20.58
CA HIS A 4 24.32 -2.42 -20.76
C HIS A 4 25.86 -2.37 -20.69
N PRO A 5 26.58 -3.10 -21.57
CA PRO A 5 28.03 -3.02 -21.60
C PRO A 5 28.46 -1.58 -21.90
N PRO A 6 29.58 -1.10 -21.35
CA PRO A 6 30.16 0.18 -21.73
C PRO A 6 30.31 0.29 -23.26
N GLY A 7 29.84 1.38 -23.86
CA GLY A 7 29.86 1.59 -25.32
C GLY A 7 28.74 0.91 -26.10
N GLY A 8 27.74 0.31 -25.43
CA GLY A 8 26.59 -0.32 -26.10
C GLY A 8 25.57 0.70 -26.63
N ALA A 9 24.72 0.26 -27.59
CA ALA A 9 23.70 1.10 -28.24
C ALA A 9 22.73 1.80 -27.27
N TRP A 10 22.51 1.22 -26.09
CA TRP A 10 21.68 1.80 -25.04
C TRP A 10 22.19 3.16 -24.53
N GLN A 11 23.50 3.41 -24.55
CA GLN A 11 24.07 4.70 -24.10
C GLN A 11 23.59 5.82 -25.00
N GLN A 12 23.69 5.61 -26.32
CA GLN A 12 23.20 6.57 -27.30
C GLN A 12 21.70 6.82 -27.12
N THR A 13 20.90 5.77 -26.93
CA THR A 13 19.46 5.91 -26.71
C THR A 13 19.14 6.76 -25.48
N TRP A 14 19.89 6.59 -24.38
CA TRP A 14 19.69 7.35 -23.14
C TRP A 14 20.18 8.79 -23.27
N GLU A 15 21.34 9.00 -23.89
CA GLU A 15 21.87 10.33 -24.19
C GLU A 15 20.91 11.12 -25.08
N ASP A 16 20.42 10.51 -26.16
CA ASP A 16 19.43 11.12 -27.05
C ASP A 16 18.16 11.47 -26.29
N ALA A 17 17.67 10.59 -25.41
CA ALA A 17 16.49 10.85 -24.58
C ALA A 17 16.68 12.04 -23.63
N ILE A 18 17.85 12.14 -22.99
CA ILE A 18 18.20 13.26 -22.10
C ILE A 18 18.32 14.55 -22.91
N HIS A 19 19.07 14.54 -24.01
CA HIS A 19 19.24 15.72 -24.85
C HIS A 19 17.92 16.18 -25.46
N ASP A 20 17.06 15.28 -25.92
CA ASP A 20 15.74 15.62 -26.46
C ASP A 20 14.82 16.23 -25.41
N ALA A 21 14.80 15.67 -24.20
CA ALA A 21 14.01 16.21 -23.11
C ALA A 21 14.50 17.60 -22.67
N CYS A 22 15.81 17.81 -22.58
CA CYS A 22 16.38 19.09 -22.18
C CYS A 22 16.23 20.17 -23.25
N ARG A 23 16.39 19.81 -24.55
CA ARG A 23 16.22 20.76 -25.66
C ARG A 23 14.81 21.34 -25.74
N GLN A 24 13.80 20.64 -25.22
CA GLN A 24 12.43 21.15 -25.14
C GLN A 24 12.26 22.27 -24.11
N ILE A 25 13.21 22.46 -23.20
CA ILE A 25 13.15 23.43 -22.11
C ILE A 25 14.19 24.52 -22.31
N ASP A 26 15.43 24.12 -22.56
CA ASP A 26 16.56 25.00 -22.81
C ASP A 26 17.44 24.37 -23.89
N ALA A 27 17.27 24.83 -25.13
CA ALA A 27 17.97 24.32 -26.29
C ALA A 27 19.47 24.61 -26.27
N GLU A 28 19.92 25.59 -25.49
CA GLU A 28 21.32 26.02 -25.43
C GLU A 28 22.08 25.40 -24.25
N ARG A 29 21.38 24.74 -23.31
CA ARG A 29 22.03 24.11 -22.15
C ARG A 29 22.90 22.92 -22.58
N ALA A 30 24.21 23.07 -22.40
CA ALA A 30 25.15 21.95 -22.48
C ALA A 30 24.98 21.01 -21.27
N ILE A 31 24.95 19.70 -21.54
CA ILE A 31 24.82 18.65 -20.52
C ILE A 31 26.00 17.69 -20.68
N ASP A 32 26.65 17.42 -19.56
CA ASP A 32 27.74 16.45 -19.47
C ASP A 32 27.23 15.18 -18.79
N ILE A 33 27.28 14.05 -19.49
CA ILE A 33 26.67 12.78 -19.08
C ILE A 33 27.78 11.81 -18.67
N HIS A 34 27.67 11.29 -17.45
CA HIS A 34 28.66 10.40 -16.85
C HIS A 34 28.02 9.11 -16.39
N TYR A 35 28.54 7.97 -16.85
CA TYR A 35 28.06 6.66 -16.40
C TYR A 35 28.78 6.18 -15.14
N CYS A 36 28.06 5.43 -14.31
CA CYS A 36 28.59 4.62 -13.22
C CYS A 36 28.35 3.15 -13.56
N HIS A 37 29.39 2.45 -13.98
CA HIS A 37 29.28 1.04 -14.37
C HIS A 37 29.41 0.14 -13.14
N TYR A 38 28.62 -0.93 -13.14
CA TYR A 38 28.60 -1.93 -12.06
C TYR A 38 28.83 -3.35 -12.57
N ASP A 39 29.00 -3.57 -13.87
CA ASP A 39 29.01 -4.91 -14.49
C ASP A 39 30.03 -5.86 -13.84
N ASP A 40 31.18 -5.35 -13.43
CA ASP A 40 32.22 -6.10 -12.72
C ASP A 40 31.78 -6.58 -11.33
N ILE A 41 30.98 -5.78 -10.62
CA ILE A 41 30.40 -6.15 -9.32
C ILE A 41 29.26 -7.15 -9.56
N PHE A 42 28.39 -6.89 -10.53
CA PHE A 42 27.26 -7.78 -10.85
C PHE A 42 27.72 -9.17 -11.32
N ALA A 43 28.81 -9.25 -12.09
CA ALA A 43 29.38 -10.51 -12.54
C ALA A 43 29.88 -11.40 -11.38
N GLN A 44 30.25 -10.81 -10.23
CA GLN A 44 30.60 -11.55 -9.01
C GLN A 44 29.36 -12.16 -8.32
N HIS A 45 28.17 -11.68 -8.68
CA HIS A 45 26.90 -12.04 -8.06
C HIS A 45 25.99 -12.74 -9.08
N THR A 46 26.41 -13.89 -9.61
CA THR A 46 25.57 -14.70 -10.51
C THR A 46 24.32 -15.22 -9.81
N VAL A 47 23.18 -15.17 -10.50
CA VAL A 47 21.91 -15.69 -9.99
C VAL A 47 21.64 -16.99 -10.73
N SER A 48 21.57 -18.10 -10.00
CA SER A 48 21.21 -19.39 -10.59
C SER A 48 19.71 -19.44 -10.91
N LEU A 49 19.27 -20.36 -11.77
CA LEU A 49 17.84 -20.61 -11.98
C LEU A 49 17.14 -21.01 -10.68
N GLY A 50 17.84 -21.73 -9.78
CA GLY A 50 17.34 -22.08 -8.44
C GLY A 50 17.18 -20.86 -7.55
N ASP A 51 18.18 -19.98 -7.51
CA ASP A 51 18.14 -18.74 -6.71
C ASP A 51 17.02 -17.82 -7.20
N THR A 52 16.78 -17.81 -8.51
CA THR A 52 15.70 -17.07 -9.13
C THR A 52 14.35 -17.63 -8.71
N LEU A 53 14.16 -18.95 -8.75
CA LEU A 53 12.91 -19.58 -8.31
C LEU A 53 12.66 -19.38 -6.82
N GLU A 54 13.69 -19.43 -5.99
CA GLU A 54 13.59 -19.15 -4.55
C GLU A 54 13.23 -17.67 -4.29
N ALA A 55 13.91 -16.74 -4.96
CA ALA A 55 13.63 -15.31 -4.90
C ALA A 55 12.16 -15.00 -5.26
N LEU A 56 11.70 -15.59 -6.37
CA LEU A 56 10.32 -15.46 -6.83
C LEU A 56 9.33 -16.07 -5.83
N ALA A 57 9.63 -17.24 -5.26
CA ALA A 57 8.77 -17.87 -4.25
C ALA A 57 8.67 -17.03 -2.97
N ARG A 58 9.75 -16.38 -2.53
CA ARG A 58 9.73 -15.45 -1.39
C ARG A 58 8.90 -14.20 -1.65
N LEU A 59 8.96 -13.67 -2.87
CA LEU A 59 8.15 -12.51 -3.26
C LEU A 59 6.65 -12.84 -3.18
N LEU A 60 6.25 -14.02 -3.63
CA LEU A 60 4.87 -14.52 -3.53
C LEU A 60 4.43 -14.85 -2.11
N ALA A 61 5.29 -15.51 -1.33
CA ALA A 61 5.00 -15.83 0.07
C ALA A 61 4.78 -14.58 0.93
N ASN A 62 5.34 -13.44 0.52
CA ASN A 62 5.11 -12.13 1.13
C ASN A 62 4.01 -11.33 0.41
N GLY A 63 3.13 -11.98 -0.35
CA GLY A 63 1.96 -11.35 -0.94
C GLY A 63 2.20 -10.43 -2.13
N ILE A 64 3.40 -10.43 -2.72
CA ILE A 64 3.71 -9.60 -3.89
C ILE A 64 3.47 -10.41 -5.14
N THR A 65 2.21 -10.38 -5.59
CA THR A 65 1.81 -11.14 -6.78
C THR A 65 1.78 -10.27 -8.04
N ALA A 66 1.65 -8.93 -7.92
CA ALA A 66 1.49 -8.00 -9.05
C ALA A 66 2.51 -8.12 -10.22
N PRO A 67 3.83 -8.33 -10.00
CA PRO A 67 4.81 -8.50 -11.08
C PRO A 67 4.59 -9.78 -11.90
N PHE A 68 3.97 -10.80 -11.30
CA PHE A 68 3.78 -12.13 -11.91
C PHE A 68 2.47 -12.27 -12.66
N ARG A 69 1.52 -11.37 -12.44
CA ARG A 69 0.16 -11.46 -13.01
C ARG A 69 0.07 -11.04 -14.48
N ARG A 70 1.02 -10.23 -14.98
CA ARG A 70 1.04 -9.73 -16.37
C ARG A 70 2.10 -10.39 -17.26
N ALA A 71 2.92 -11.27 -16.71
CA ALA A 71 3.95 -11.97 -17.48
C ALA A 71 3.29 -13.02 -18.40
N ARG A 72 3.04 -12.67 -19.66
CA ARG A 72 2.71 -13.62 -20.73
C ARG A 72 3.97 -13.91 -21.55
N GLY A 73 4.44 -15.16 -21.56
CA GLY A 73 5.56 -15.61 -22.40
C GLY A 73 6.86 -15.92 -21.64
N ASP A 74 7.96 -16.08 -22.38
CA ASP A 74 9.30 -16.38 -21.83
C ASP A 74 9.95 -15.13 -21.21
N ASP A 75 9.55 -14.81 -19.98
CA ASP A 75 9.98 -13.60 -19.28
C ASP A 75 11.31 -13.80 -18.52
N SER A 76 12.34 -14.20 -19.26
CA SER A 76 13.70 -14.38 -18.75
C SER A 76 14.28 -13.11 -18.12
N ARG A 77 13.89 -11.93 -18.62
CA ARG A 77 14.33 -10.61 -18.15
C ARG A 77 13.73 -10.25 -16.78
N LEU A 78 12.43 -10.46 -16.59
CA LEU A 78 11.77 -10.28 -15.29
C LEU A 78 12.38 -11.22 -14.25
N ARG A 79 12.53 -12.50 -14.59
CA ARG A 79 13.12 -13.52 -13.71
C ARG A 79 14.53 -13.14 -13.27
N HIS A 80 15.39 -12.79 -14.22
CA HIS A 80 16.76 -12.37 -13.91
C HIS A 80 16.79 -11.12 -13.02
N THR A 81 15.95 -10.12 -13.33
CA THR A 81 15.88 -8.88 -12.53
C THR A 81 15.38 -9.15 -11.11
N ALA A 82 14.35 -10.00 -10.96
CA ALA A 82 13.84 -10.42 -9.66
C ALA A 82 14.94 -11.06 -8.81
N GLY A 83 15.65 -12.05 -9.37
CA GLY A 83 16.71 -12.74 -8.65
C GLY A 83 17.87 -11.82 -8.26
N MET A 84 18.24 -10.86 -9.12
CA MET A 84 19.27 -9.87 -8.80
C MET A 84 18.83 -8.88 -7.71
N VAL A 85 17.57 -8.44 -7.72
CA VAL A 85 17.00 -7.59 -6.67
C VAL A 85 17.03 -8.31 -5.32
N VAL A 86 16.54 -9.56 -5.26
CA VAL A 86 16.59 -10.36 -4.03
C VAL A 86 18.02 -10.52 -3.53
N LYS A 87 18.95 -10.92 -4.41
CA LYS A 87 20.37 -11.08 -4.04
C LYS A 87 20.99 -9.79 -3.50
N TRP A 88 20.66 -8.64 -4.10
CA TRP A 88 21.14 -7.33 -3.63
C TRP A 88 20.53 -6.96 -2.27
N VAL A 89 19.24 -7.20 -2.09
CA VAL A 89 18.51 -6.92 -0.85
C VAL A 89 18.98 -7.80 0.32
N GLU A 90 19.41 -9.04 0.06
CA GLU A 90 19.88 -9.96 1.09
C GLU A 90 21.38 -9.79 1.40
N SER A 91 22.20 -9.40 0.41
CA SER A 91 23.66 -9.30 0.57
C SER A 91 24.13 -7.91 1.01
N ALA A 92 24.46 -7.76 2.29
CA ALA A 92 25.05 -6.53 2.83
C ALA A 92 26.38 -6.16 2.13
N THR A 93 27.17 -7.17 1.74
CA THR A 93 28.42 -6.98 0.98
C THR A 93 28.13 -6.40 -0.40
N PHE A 94 27.14 -6.93 -1.12
CA PHE A 94 26.79 -6.44 -2.46
C PHE A 94 26.28 -5.00 -2.40
N ARG A 95 25.45 -4.66 -1.41
CA ARG A 95 25.03 -3.27 -1.18
C ARG A 95 26.21 -2.35 -0.90
N LYS A 96 27.14 -2.77 -0.03
CA LYS A 96 28.33 -1.99 0.26
C LYS A 96 29.20 -1.76 -0.99
N GLN A 97 29.48 -2.80 -1.77
CA GLN A 97 30.27 -2.68 -3.01
C GLN A 97 29.65 -1.68 -4.00
N THR A 98 28.34 -1.78 -4.23
CA THR A 98 27.62 -0.89 -5.15
C THR A 98 27.54 0.54 -4.61
N ARG A 99 27.34 0.72 -3.31
CA ARG A 99 27.39 2.03 -2.65
C ARG A 99 28.76 2.69 -2.74
N ASP A 100 29.82 1.96 -2.39
CA ASP A 100 31.20 2.48 -2.44
C ASP A 100 31.57 2.92 -3.87
N ARG A 101 31.17 2.14 -4.89
CA ARG A 101 31.35 2.50 -6.30
C ARG A 101 30.62 3.79 -6.67
N LEU A 102 29.38 3.98 -6.21
CA LEU A 102 28.63 5.20 -6.48
C LEU A 102 29.26 6.42 -5.79
N VAL A 103 29.69 6.27 -4.54
CA VAL A 103 30.36 7.34 -3.78
C VAL A 103 31.61 7.81 -4.53
N GLN A 104 32.49 6.88 -4.92
CA GLN A 104 33.71 7.21 -5.68
C GLN A 104 33.39 7.95 -6.99
N ARG A 105 32.35 7.52 -7.71
CA ARG A 105 31.97 8.17 -8.97
C ARG A 105 31.40 9.57 -8.74
N ILE A 106 30.58 9.76 -7.71
CA ILE A 106 30.03 11.08 -7.36
C ILE A 106 31.14 12.02 -6.89
N GLU A 107 32.13 11.55 -6.14
CA GLU A 107 33.27 12.36 -5.71
C GLU A 107 34.14 12.81 -6.89
N ALA A 108 34.35 11.92 -7.87
CA ALA A 108 35.14 12.20 -9.06
C ALA A 108 34.45 13.19 -10.02
N VAL A 109 33.15 13.00 -10.28
CA VAL A 109 32.40 13.77 -11.29
C VAL A 109 31.76 15.03 -10.68
N LYS A 110 31.39 14.97 -9.40
CA LYS A 110 30.58 15.98 -8.70
C LYS A 110 29.29 16.36 -9.47
N PRO A 111 28.44 15.38 -9.82
CA PRO A 111 27.25 15.62 -10.62
C PRO A 111 26.21 16.46 -9.87
N HIS A 112 25.47 17.27 -10.62
CA HIS A 112 24.30 18.03 -10.13
C HIS A 112 23.05 17.14 -9.99
N VAL A 113 22.91 16.17 -10.91
CA VAL A 113 21.78 15.24 -11.00
C VAL A 113 22.32 13.82 -11.02
N VAL A 114 21.71 12.93 -10.24
CA VAL A 114 21.99 11.49 -10.27
C VAL A 114 20.72 10.77 -10.73
N LEU A 115 20.80 10.10 -11.88
CA LEU A 115 19.73 9.27 -12.42
C LEU A 115 19.97 7.80 -12.04
N GLY A 116 19.02 7.21 -11.33
CA GLY A 116 18.98 5.78 -11.07
C GLY A 116 17.89 5.12 -11.91
N HIS A 117 18.24 4.13 -12.71
CA HIS A 117 17.28 3.28 -13.42
C HIS A 117 17.30 1.87 -12.84
N SER A 118 16.12 1.27 -12.65
CA SER A 118 16.00 -0.09 -12.12
C SER A 118 16.74 -0.25 -10.78
N LEU A 119 17.51 -1.32 -10.61
CA LEU A 119 18.37 -1.54 -9.44
C LEU A 119 19.37 -0.40 -9.17
N GLY A 120 19.74 0.40 -10.18
CA GLY A 120 20.52 1.62 -9.97
C GLY A 120 19.79 2.64 -9.08
N SER A 121 18.46 2.67 -9.12
CA SER A 121 17.64 3.46 -8.19
C SER A 121 17.81 2.99 -6.75
N LEU A 122 17.84 1.66 -6.52
CA LEU A 122 18.04 1.10 -5.18
C LEU A 122 19.44 1.40 -4.65
N VAL A 123 20.47 1.30 -5.49
CA VAL A 123 21.85 1.67 -5.14
C VAL A 123 21.94 3.16 -4.77
N CYS A 124 21.30 4.04 -5.55
CA CYS A 124 21.29 5.47 -5.26
C CYS A 124 20.56 5.77 -3.95
N TYR A 125 19.37 5.19 -3.76
CA TYR A 125 18.59 5.37 -2.54
C TYR A 125 19.34 4.83 -1.31
N ASP A 126 20.01 3.68 -1.41
CA ASP A 126 20.88 3.18 -0.35
C ASP A 126 22.03 4.11 -0.05
N THR A 127 22.72 4.59 -1.07
CA THR A 127 23.83 5.53 -0.91
C THR A 127 23.40 6.82 -0.21
N PHE A 128 22.24 7.35 -0.57
CA PHE A 128 21.75 8.64 -0.05
C PHE A 128 21.01 8.55 1.28
N THR A 129 20.64 7.36 1.74
CA THR A 129 19.98 7.15 3.04
C THR A 129 20.87 6.44 4.07
N HIS A 130 21.91 5.72 3.64
CA HIS A 130 22.81 5.01 4.54
C HIS A 130 23.61 5.97 5.44
N GLU A 131 23.73 5.63 6.72
CA GLU A 131 24.31 6.49 7.76
C GLU A 131 25.71 7.04 7.40
N ASP A 132 26.58 6.17 6.86
CA ASP A 132 27.96 6.50 6.49
C ASP A 132 28.08 7.40 5.24
N THR A 133 27.12 7.32 4.30
CA THR A 133 27.27 7.86 2.94
C THR A 133 26.19 8.85 2.55
N ARG A 134 25.15 9.06 3.37
CA ARG A 134 24.04 10.00 3.09
C ARG A 134 24.48 11.42 2.75
N ALA A 135 25.66 11.83 3.21
CA ALA A 135 26.27 13.12 2.85
C ALA A 135 26.53 13.26 1.34
N THR A 136 26.68 12.15 0.62
CA THR A 136 26.89 12.12 -0.84
C THR A 136 25.68 12.69 -1.61
N GLY A 137 24.48 12.60 -1.04
CA GLY A 137 23.28 13.21 -1.63
C GLY A 137 23.21 14.73 -1.51
N ASN A 138 24.09 15.35 -0.71
CA ASN A 138 23.97 16.75 -0.31
C ASN A 138 23.85 17.72 -1.51
N GLY A 139 22.73 18.45 -1.57
CA GLY A 139 22.49 19.48 -2.57
C GLY A 139 22.24 18.98 -4.00
N ARG A 140 22.09 17.66 -4.19
CA ARG A 140 21.90 17.03 -5.52
C ARG A 140 20.45 16.70 -5.79
N TYR A 141 20.10 16.70 -7.08
CA TYR A 141 18.88 16.07 -7.55
C TYR A 141 19.10 14.57 -7.66
N PHE A 142 18.14 13.79 -7.15
CA PHE A 142 18.06 12.36 -7.41
C PHE A 142 16.80 12.07 -8.21
N VAL A 143 16.92 11.27 -9.27
CA VAL A 143 15.78 10.77 -10.02
C VAL A 143 15.81 9.26 -10.02
N SER A 144 14.76 8.62 -9.51
CA SER A 144 14.57 7.19 -9.64
C SER A 144 13.52 6.90 -10.71
N LEU A 145 13.82 5.97 -11.62
CA LEU A 145 12.93 5.52 -12.69
C LEU A 145 13.02 4.01 -12.89
N GLY A 146 11.94 3.39 -13.36
CA GLY A 146 11.84 1.92 -13.38
C GLY A 146 12.14 1.31 -12.00
N SER A 147 11.80 2.02 -10.91
CA SER A 147 12.44 1.79 -9.61
C SER A 147 11.66 0.84 -8.71
N GLN A 148 12.39 -0.09 -8.06
CA GLN A 148 11.84 -1.03 -7.08
C GLN A 148 11.84 -0.48 -5.64
N ILE A 149 12.19 0.79 -5.40
CA ILE A 149 12.25 1.37 -4.03
C ILE A 149 10.92 1.22 -3.30
N GLY A 150 9.81 1.44 -4.00
CA GLY A 150 8.46 1.33 -3.46
C GLY A 150 7.98 -0.11 -3.24
N ASN A 151 8.70 -1.11 -3.75
CA ASN A 151 8.21 -2.48 -3.78
C ASN A 151 8.07 -3.03 -2.35
N PRO A 152 6.95 -3.67 -1.97
CA PRO A 152 6.71 -4.06 -0.57
C PRO A 152 7.80 -4.98 0.01
N PHE A 153 8.35 -5.89 -0.80
CA PHE A 153 9.37 -6.85 -0.35
C PHE A 153 10.70 -6.14 -0.15
N VAL A 154 11.08 -5.31 -1.12
CA VAL A 154 12.29 -4.49 -1.01
C VAL A 154 12.19 -3.63 0.24
N ARG A 155 11.05 -2.98 0.47
CA ARG A 155 10.81 -2.19 1.68
C ARG A 155 10.88 -3.01 2.95
N GLY A 156 10.29 -4.21 2.96
CA GLY A 156 10.28 -5.09 4.12
C GLY A 156 11.68 -5.51 4.55
N GLU A 157 12.46 -5.99 3.61
CA GLU A 157 13.83 -6.48 3.84
C GLU A 157 14.83 -5.35 4.10
N TYR A 158 14.77 -4.29 3.28
CA TYR A 158 15.80 -3.26 3.27
C TYR A 158 15.50 -2.09 4.23
N GLN A 159 14.22 -1.79 4.44
CA GLN A 159 13.76 -0.58 5.14
C GLN A 159 12.82 -0.87 6.31
N ALA A 160 12.74 -2.13 6.75
CA ALA A 160 11.83 -2.58 7.80
C ALA A 160 10.38 -2.06 7.60
N GLY A 161 9.96 -1.99 6.34
CA GLY A 161 8.64 -1.66 5.83
C GLY A 161 8.27 -0.19 5.66
N ARG A 162 9.14 0.76 6.02
CA ARG A 162 8.87 2.20 5.87
C ARG A 162 9.98 2.92 5.13
N LEU A 163 9.62 3.77 4.17
CA LEU A 163 10.61 4.54 3.43
C LEU A 163 10.91 5.85 4.17
N SER A 164 12.14 6.31 4.01
CA SER A 164 12.62 7.57 4.58
C SER A 164 12.85 8.58 3.46
N ALA A 165 12.62 9.85 3.77
CA ALA A 165 13.02 10.92 2.88
C ALA A 165 14.55 10.96 2.72
N ILE A 166 15.03 11.46 1.58
CA ILE A 166 16.46 11.70 1.38
C ILE A 166 16.76 13.12 1.86
N GLU A 167 16.91 13.31 3.17
CA GLU A 167 16.98 14.62 3.82
C GLU A 167 18.02 15.57 3.22
N LYS A 168 19.17 15.03 2.79
CA LYS A 168 20.28 15.84 2.25
C LYS A 168 20.14 16.11 0.75
N ALA A 169 19.29 15.38 0.03
CA ALA A 169 19.06 15.67 -1.38
C ALA A 169 18.38 17.02 -1.54
N ARG A 170 18.77 17.75 -2.58
CA ARG A 170 18.07 18.98 -2.98
C ARG A 170 16.62 18.67 -3.31
N PHE A 171 16.42 17.62 -4.10
CA PHE A 171 15.10 17.11 -4.43
C PHE A 171 15.20 15.69 -4.96
N TRP A 172 14.22 14.85 -4.65
CA TRP A 172 14.06 13.51 -5.19
C TRP A 172 12.79 13.42 -6.04
N TYR A 173 12.96 13.18 -7.34
CA TYR A 173 11.89 12.83 -8.26
C TYR A 173 11.82 11.30 -8.42
N HIS A 174 10.62 10.74 -8.34
CA HIS A 174 10.37 9.34 -8.62
C HIS A 174 9.43 9.24 -9.84
N LEU A 175 9.95 8.81 -10.98
CA LEU A 175 9.18 8.62 -12.20
C LEU A 175 8.53 7.23 -12.16
N TYR A 176 7.21 7.18 -12.13
CA TYR A 176 6.44 5.95 -11.91
C TYR A 176 5.58 5.58 -13.11
N ASN A 177 5.68 4.32 -13.57
CA ASN A 177 4.81 3.77 -14.60
C ASN A 177 4.05 2.56 -14.01
N ARG A 178 2.72 2.62 -13.97
CA ARG A 178 1.85 1.52 -13.53
C ARG A 178 1.87 0.28 -14.43
N PHE A 179 2.42 0.38 -15.64
CA PHE A 179 2.50 -0.73 -16.59
C PHE A 179 3.84 -1.48 -16.51
N ASP A 180 4.87 -0.86 -15.93
CA ASP A 180 6.20 -1.48 -15.76
C ASP A 180 6.14 -2.68 -14.82
N SER A 181 6.30 -3.87 -15.42
CA SER A 181 6.16 -5.15 -14.73
C SER A 181 7.40 -5.56 -13.94
N VAL A 182 8.52 -4.84 -14.04
CA VAL A 182 9.81 -5.19 -13.44
C VAL A 182 9.92 -4.67 -12.00
N PHE A 183 8.94 -5.07 -11.18
CA PHE A 183 8.85 -4.80 -9.74
C PHE A 183 8.73 -3.32 -9.37
N THR A 184 8.34 -2.47 -10.32
CA THR A 184 8.13 -1.06 -10.01
C THR A 184 6.93 -0.86 -9.10
N ALA A 185 7.02 0.14 -8.23
CA ALA A 185 5.98 0.43 -7.26
C ALA A 185 5.99 1.91 -6.91
N ARG A 186 4.82 2.43 -6.56
CA ARG A 186 4.65 3.81 -6.10
C ARG A 186 5.50 4.06 -4.86
N VAL A 187 6.00 5.27 -4.73
CA VAL A 187 6.67 5.76 -3.52
C VAL A 187 5.81 6.87 -2.93
N ALA A 188 5.17 6.58 -1.81
CA ALA A 188 4.39 7.56 -1.06
C ALA A 188 5.19 8.03 0.17
N ILE A 189 5.85 9.18 0.09
CA ILE A 189 6.57 9.77 1.23
C ILE A 189 6.12 11.22 1.40
N THR A 190 5.84 11.60 2.64
CA THR A 190 5.54 13.00 2.99
C THR A 190 6.84 13.74 3.28
N ALA A 191 7.41 14.41 2.26
CA ALA A 191 8.61 15.23 2.40
C ALA A 191 8.60 16.41 1.42
N ASP A 192 9.09 17.59 1.85
CA ASP A 192 9.13 18.81 1.04
C ASP A 192 10.12 18.75 -0.14
N ASN A 193 11.02 17.78 -0.11
CA ASN A 193 12.04 17.54 -1.13
C ASN A 193 11.80 16.23 -1.91
N PHE A 194 10.54 15.78 -1.98
CA PHE A 194 10.15 14.58 -2.73
C PHE A 194 8.94 14.83 -3.62
N ARG A 195 8.92 14.21 -4.81
CA ARG A 195 7.74 14.15 -5.68
C ARG A 195 7.73 12.87 -6.50
N GLN A 196 6.61 12.15 -6.47
CA GLN A 196 6.31 11.16 -7.50
C GLN A 196 5.71 11.85 -8.74
N VAL A 197 6.17 11.48 -9.92
CA VAL A 197 5.66 11.92 -11.21
C VAL A 197 5.16 10.70 -11.96
N ASP A 198 3.87 10.66 -12.25
CA ASP A 198 3.26 9.55 -12.99
C ASP A 198 3.58 9.68 -14.49
N THR A 199 4.35 8.73 -15.01
CA THR A 199 4.87 8.64 -16.39
C THR A 199 4.38 7.34 -17.03
N HIS A 200 3.08 7.27 -17.32
CA HIS A 200 2.44 6.06 -17.82
C HIS A 200 2.69 5.84 -19.32
N PHE A 201 3.22 4.67 -19.68
CA PHE A 201 3.34 4.19 -21.06
C PHE A 201 3.19 2.67 -21.11
N ASP A 202 2.61 2.15 -22.19
CA ASP A 202 2.32 0.72 -22.40
C ASP A 202 2.79 0.33 -23.82
N ILE A 203 3.89 -0.42 -23.87
CA ILE A 203 4.62 -0.85 -25.05
C ILE A 203 4.58 -2.37 -25.08
N ALA A 204 3.82 -2.91 -26.04
CA ALA A 204 3.64 -4.34 -26.21
C ALA A 204 5.00 -5.09 -26.26
N GLY A 205 5.20 -6.02 -25.32
CA GLY A 205 6.31 -6.97 -25.32
C GLY A 205 7.63 -6.50 -24.67
N ASN A 206 7.70 -5.33 -24.04
CA ASN A 206 8.96 -4.79 -23.47
C ASN A 206 8.97 -4.67 -21.93
N ALA A 207 8.01 -5.28 -21.23
CA ALA A 207 7.84 -5.16 -19.77
C ALA A 207 7.73 -3.71 -19.25
N ASP A 208 7.57 -2.73 -20.15
CA ASP A 208 7.49 -1.28 -19.92
C ASP A 208 8.62 -0.69 -19.05
N HIS A 209 9.81 -1.27 -19.14
CA HIS A 209 10.97 -0.95 -18.29
C HIS A 209 12.05 -0.08 -18.97
N ALA A 210 11.71 0.56 -20.10
CA ALA A 210 12.63 1.35 -20.92
C ALA A 210 12.91 2.73 -20.28
N ALA A 211 14.17 3.04 -19.97
CA ALA A 211 14.55 4.28 -19.27
C ALA A 211 14.26 5.54 -20.10
N GLU A 212 14.49 5.46 -21.40
CA GLU A 212 14.27 6.53 -22.37
C GLU A 212 12.82 7.01 -22.41
N GLU A 213 11.85 6.12 -22.23
CA GLU A 213 10.42 6.44 -22.22
C GLU A 213 10.04 7.24 -20.98
N TYR A 214 10.58 6.88 -19.81
CA TYR A 214 10.44 7.67 -18.58
C TYR A 214 10.97 9.09 -18.75
N LEU A 215 12.17 9.23 -19.34
CA LEU A 215 12.88 10.50 -19.44
C LEU A 215 12.27 11.44 -20.49
N ARG A 216 11.72 10.90 -21.59
CA ARG A 216 11.03 11.64 -22.65
C ARG A 216 9.58 11.97 -22.31
N HIS A 217 9.03 11.38 -21.25
CA HIS A 217 7.61 11.56 -20.92
C HIS A 217 7.25 13.04 -20.68
N PRO A 218 6.15 13.57 -21.23
CA PRO A 218 5.78 14.99 -21.08
C PRO A 218 5.68 15.47 -19.62
N GLN A 219 5.23 14.60 -18.71
CA GLN A 219 5.19 14.92 -17.28
C GLN A 219 6.60 15.03 -16.66
N ALA A 220 7.56 14.20 -17.09
CA ALA A 220 8.94 14.32 -16.62
C ALA A 220 9.58 15.62 -17.13
N ILE A 221 9.29 15.98 -18.38
CA ILE A 221 9.76 17.24 -19.01
C ILE A 221 9.21 18.45 -18.25
N SER A 222 7.89 18.54 -18.09
CA SER A 222 7.22 19.69 -17.46
C SER A 222 7.41 19.78 -15.93
N THR A 223 8.02 18.78 -15.30
CA THR A 223 8.29 18.79 -13.84
C THR A 223 9.78 18.70 -13.56
N PHE A 224 10.35 17.49 -13.55
CA PHE A 224 11.73 17.22 -13.20
C PHE A 224 12.71 18.03 -14.07
N TRP A 225 12.65 17.89 -15.39
CA TRP A 225 13.60 18.58 -16.27
C TRP A 225 13.45 20.09 -16.19
N PHE A 226 12.21 20.58 -16.12
CA PHE A 226 11.94 22.01 -15.93
C PHE A 226 12.56 22.54 -14.64
N ASP A 227 12.35 21.84 -13.53
CA ASP A 227 12.83 22.26 -12.21
C ASP A 227 14.36 22.22 -12.12
N VAL A 228 15.01 21.22 -12.72
CA VAL A 228 16.47 21.08 -12.74
C VAL A 228 17.13 22.14 -13.62
N LEU A 229 16.59 22.38 -14.81
CA LEU A 229 17.19 23.31 -15.76
C LEU A 229 16.95 24.78 -15.38
N ASN A 230 15.83 25.08 -14.69
CA ASN A 230 15.46 26.44 -14.27
C ASN A 230 15.71 26.70 -12.77
N ASP A 231 16.68 26.04 -12.14
CA ASP A 231 16.85 26.00 -10.68
C ASP A 231 16.86 27.39 -10.00
N GLU A 232 17.48 28.41 -10.60
CA GLU A 232 17.47 29.79 -10.05
C GLU A 232 16.07 30.41 -10.06
N THR A 233 15.35 30.29 -11.17
CA THR A 233 13.95 30.74 -11.30
C THR A 233 13.04 29.98 -10.33
N THR A 234 13.28 28.68 -10.14
CA THR A 234 12.56 27.84 -9.19
C THR A 234 12.85 28.25 -7.75
N ARG A 235 14.11 28.56 -7.39
CA ARG A 235 14.48 29.12 -6.08
C ARG A 235 13.79 30.45 -5.81
N ILE A 236 13.80 31.36 -6.78
CA ILE A 236 13.14 32.67 -6.66
C ILE A 236 11.62 32.49 -6.51
N THR A 237 11.00 31.65 -7.35
CA THR A 237 9.56 31.36 -7.27
C THR A 237 9.18 30.69 -5.94
N ARG A 238 10.02 29.79 -5.42
CA ARG A 238 9.84 29.15 -4.11
C ARG A 238 9.99 30.15 -2.98
N ALA A 239 11.04 30.98 -2.97
CA ALA A 239 11.24 32.02 -1.98
C ALA A 239 10.09 33.05 -2.00
N LEU A 240 9.60 33.44 -3.17
CA LEU A 240 8.43 34.31 -3.33
C LEU A 240 7.12 33.64 -2.85
N ARG A 241 6.98 32.31 -3.02
CA ARG A 241 5.85 31.54 -2.47
C ARG A 241 5.93 31.42 -0.95
N GLU A 242 7.12 31.31 -0.38
CA GLU A 242 7.37 31.24 1.06
C GLU A 242 7.21 32.62 1.75
N GLN A 243 7.38 33.73 1.01
CA GLN A 243 7.18 35.11 1.49
C GLN A 243 5.74 35.62 1.41
N ARG A 244 4.83 34.94 0.70
CA ARG A 244 3.40 35.23 0.81
C ARG A 244 2.91 34.77 2.19
N PRO A 245 2.17 35.60 2.96
CA PRO A 245 1.46 35.09 4.12
C PRO A 245 0.61 33.90 3.68
N VAL A 246 0.58 32.84 4.49
CA VAL A 246 -0.15 31.58 4.25
C VAL A 246 -1.66 31.83 4.23
N ALA A 247 -2.14 32.58 3.24
CA ALA A 247 -3.54 32.69 2.90
C ALA A 247 -3.85 31.47 2.03
N ALA A 248 -4.30 30.42 2.71
CA ALA A 248 -5.03 29.27 2.18
C ALA A 248 -4.49 28.66 0.87
N ARG A 249 -3.39 27.90 0.95
CA ARG A 249 -3.53 26.52 0.42
C ARG A 249 -4.69 25.95 1.22
N VAL A 250 -5.82 25.61 0.59
CA VAL A 250 -6.98 25.02 1.28
C VAL A 250 -6.42 23.94 2.19
N ALA A 251 -6.32 24.24 3.49
CA ALA A 251 -5.68 23.34 4.41
C ALA A 251 -6.56 22.12 4.41
N THR A 252 -5.97 20.94 4.18
CA THR A 252 -6.69 19.69 4.36
C THR A 252 -7.32 19.76 5.75
N PRO A 253 -8.66 19.63 5.86
CA PRO A 253 -9.33 19.69 7.13
C PRO A 253 -8.68 18.71 8.11
N PRO A 254 -8.51 19.11 9.38
CA PRO A 254 -7.87 18.25 10.37
C PRO A 254 -8.64 16.94 10.56
N LYS A 255 -9.95 16.93 10.29
CA LYS A 255 -10.81 15.74 10.33
C LYS A 255 -11.39 15.48 8.94
N ARG A 256 -11.27 14.25 8.43
CA ARG A 256 -12.01 13.79 7.23
C ARG A 256 -12.56 12.40 7.43
N ALA A 257 -13.73 12.13 6.88
CA ALA A 257 -14.31 10.79 6.86
C ALA A 257 -14.77 10.39 5.46
N LEU A 258 -14.61 9.12 5.14
CA LEU A 258 -15.20 8.47 3.98
C LEU A 258 -16.11 7.34 4.46
N LEU A 259 -17.39 7.41 4.10
CA LEU A 259 -18.40 6.43 4.48
C LEU A 259 -18.95 5.76 3.21
N ILE A 260 -18.89 4.45 3.16
CA ILE A 260 -19.28 3.64 2.00
C ILE A 260 -20.37 2.67 2.42
N GLY A 261 -21.47 2.60 1.67
CA GLY A 261 -22.61 1.76 1.96
C GLY A 261 -23.23 1.20 0.69
N ILE A 262 -23.39 -0.11 0.57
CA ILE A 262 -23.91 -0.74 -0.65
C ILE A 262 -25.05 -1.69 -0.28
N ASN A 263 -26.25 -1.35 -0.72
CA ASN A 263 -27.45 -2.17 -0.62
C ASN A 263 -27.77 -2.83 -1.96
N GLU A 264 -27.78 -2.03 -3.02
CA GLU A 264 -28.33 -2.40 -4.32
C GLU A 264 -27.30 -3.14 -5.20
N TYR A 265 -26.75 -4.26 -4.75
CA TYR A 265 -25.90 -5.08 -5.61
C TYR A 265 -26.64 -5.50 -6.90
N PRO A 266 -25.94 -5.59 -8.05
CA PRO A 266 -26.57 -5.91 -9.35
C PRO A 266 -27.38 -7.19 -9.33
N ASP A 267 -26.88 -8.22 -8.65
CA ASP A 267 -27.61 -9.47 -8.40
C ASP A 267 -28.65 -9.24 -7.28
N PRO A 268 -29.96 -9.38 -7.57
CA PRO A 268 -31.02 -9.22 -6.58
C PRO A 268 -30.88 -10.11 -5.34
N ASP A 269 -30.29 -11.30 -5.49
CA ASP A 269 -30.09 -12.25 -4.37
C ASP A 269 -28.97 -11.81 -3.42
N GLN A 270 -28.14 -10.85 -3.85
CA GLN A 270 -27.05 -10.26 -3.09
C GLN A 270 -27.42 -8.89 -2.50
N ARG A 271 -28.68 -8.46 -2.59
CA ARG A 271 -29.07 -7.14 -2.06
C ARG A 271 -29.16 -7.13 -0.54
N LEU A 272 -28.61 -6.08 0.04
CA LEU A 272 -28.71 -5.74 1.46
C LEU A 272 -29.70 -4.60 1.67
N ALA A 273 -30.13 -4.36 2.91
CA ALA A 273 -31.10 -3.32 3.23
C ALA A 273 -30.56 -2.27 4.22
N GLY A 274 -29.55 -2.61 5.02
CA GLY A 274 -29.08 -1.78 6.13
C GLY A 274 -27.88 -0.88 5.85
N CYS A 275 -27.12 -1.11 4.77
CA CYS A 275 -25.83 -0.47 4.58
C CYS A 275 -25.91 1.04 4.32
N VAL A 276 -26.92 1.49 3.57
CA VAL A 276 -27.17 2.92 3.37
C VAL A 276 -27.56 3.59 4.70
N ASN A 277 -28.44 2.96 5.48
CA ASN A 277 -28.86 3.48 6.79
C ASN A 277 -27.70 3.54 7.77
N ASP A 278 -26.81 2.54 7.74
CA ASP A 278 -25.59 2.52 8.54
C ASP A 278 -24.67 3.70 8.23
N VAL A 279 -24.49 4.05 6.95
CA VAL A 279 -23.71 5.22 6.54
C VAL A 279 -24.29 6.50 7.12
N PHE A 280 -25.61 6.69 7.07
CA PHE A 280 -26.24 7.87 7.66
C PHE A 280 -26.16 7.88 9.19
N LEU A 281 -26.28 6.72 9.83
CA LEU A 281 -26.12 6.57 11.28
C LEU A 281 -24.70 6.93 11.72
N MET A 282 -23.69 6.43 11.00
CA MET A 282 -22.28 6.77 11.24
C MET A 282 -22.00 8.24 10.97
N SER A 283 -22.51 8.81 9.86
CA SER A 283 -22.36 10.24 9.54
C SER A 283 -22.90 11.14 10.66
N ALA A 284 -24.09 10.83 11.17
CA ALA A 284 -24.67 11.58 12.29
C ALA A 284 -23.80 11.49 13.55
N MET A 285 -23.32 10.28 13.88
CA MET A 285 -22.41 10.07 15.01
C MET A 285 -21.10 10.85 14.88
N LEU A 286 -20.49 10.88 13.68
CA LEU A 286 -19.25 11.62 13.44
C LEU A 286 -19.46 13.14 13.52
N GLN A 287 -20.58 13.64 13.03
CA GLN A 287 -20.94 15.06 13.17
C GLN A 287 -21.15 15.43 14.64
N GLU A 288 -21.76 14.56 15.45
CA GLU A 288 -21.82 14.73 16.91
C GLU A 288 -20.43 14.78 17.56
N GLN A 289 -19.41 14.16 16.94
CA GLN A 289 -17.99 14.20 17.38
C GLN A 289 -17.18 15.34 16.74
N GLY A 290 -17.86 16.28 16.06
CA GLY A 290 -17.24 17.48 15.50
C GLY A 290 -16.48 17.24 14.19
N PHE A 291 -16.92 16.27 13.37
CA PHE A 291 -16.62 16.28 11.94
C PHE A 291 -17.58 17.23 11.25
N ASP A 292 -17.06 18.16 10.44
CA ASP A 292 -17.92 19.02 9.64
C ASP A 292 -18.54 18.23 8.49
N ALA A 293 -19.80 18.49 8.16
CA ALA A 293 -20.51 17.77 7.10
C ALA A 293 -19.81 17.85 5.73
N GLY A 294 -19.11 18.96 5.44
CA GLY A 294 -18.33 19.14 4.22
C GLY A 294 -17.07 18.27 4.14
N ASP A 295 -16.62 17.74 5.28
CA ASP A 295 -15.42 16.91 5.41
C ASP A 295 -15.75 15.42 5.54
N ILE A 296 -17.03 15.07 5.39
CA ILE A 296 -17.53 13.69 5.29
C ILE A 296 -17.95 13.45 3.84
N ARG A 297 -17.28 12.53 3.15
CA ARG A 297 -17.72 12.02 1.85
C ARG A 297 -18.46 10.71 2.01
N VAL A 298 -19.52 10.57 1.23
CA VAL A 298 -20.38 9.38 1.20
C VAL A 298 -20.40 8.79 -0.20
N VAL A 299 -20.34 7.46 -0.29
CA VAL A 299 -20.45 6.68 -1.54
C VAL A 299 -21.47 5.59 -1.32
N LEU A 300 -22.48 5.54 -2.17
CA LEU A 300 -23.60 4.62 -2.02
C LEU A 300 -23.84 3.87 -3.31
N ASP A 301 -24.21 2.60 -3.17
CA ASP A 301 -24.79 1.75 -4.22
C ASP A 301 -24.02 1.80 -5.55
N ASP A 302 -24.70 2.12 -6.66
CA ASP A 302 -24.16 2.16 -8.02
C ASP A 302 -22.93 3.08 -8.20
N ARG A 303 -22.73 4.04 -7.30
CA ARG A 303 -21.55 4.91 -7.29
C ARG A 303 -20.37 4.32 -6.54
N ALA A 304 -20.59 3.29 -5.73
CA ALA A 304 -19.55 2.58 -4.98
C ALA A 304 -18.87 1.51 -5.84
N THR A 305 -18.48 1.89 -7.05
CA THR A 305 -17.62 1.08 -7.93
C THR A 305 -16.20 1.00 -7.37
N ALA A 306 -15.42 0.03 -7.84
CA ALA A 306 -14.03 -0.13 -7.42
C ALA A 306 -13.24 1.17 -7.62
N ASP A 307 -13.37 1.80 -8.78
CA ASP A 307 -12.72 3.07 -9.09
C ASP A 307 -13.31 4.24 -8.30
N GLY A 308 -14.63 4.28 -8.11
CA GLY A 308 -15.29 5.30 -7.30
C GLY A 308 -14.82 5.28 -5.84
N ILE A 309 -14.64 4.09 -5.27
CA ILE A 309 -14.09 3.92 -3.91
C ILE A 309 -12.61 4.29 -3.88
N ARG A 310 -11.81 3.83 -4.86
CA ARG A 310 -10.37 4.14 -4.94
C ARG A 310 -10.09 5.63 -4.96
N GLU A 311 -10.79 6.37 -5.83
CA GLU A 311 -10.69 7.83 -5.94
C GLU A 311 -10.92 8.53 -4.59
N ARG A 312 -11.90 8.04 -3.82
CA ARG A 312 -12.30 8.69 -2.57
C ARG A 312 -11.42 8.29 -1.39
N VAL A 313 -10.85 7.08 -1.41
CA VAL A 313 -9.79 6.70 -0.47
C VAL A 313 -8.54 7.55 -0.72
N ASP A 314 -8.18 7.79 -1.99
CA ASP A 314 -7.09 8.71 -2.33
C ASP A 314 -7.39 10.14 -1.81
N TRP A 315 -8.62 10.64 -1.95
CA TRP A 315 -9.03 11.92 -1.33
C TRP A 315 -8.95 11.92 0.21
N LEU A 316 -9.35 10.83 0.87
CA LEU A 316 -9.34 10.73 2.33
C LEU A 316 -7.91 10.89 2.85
N LEU A 317 -6.95 10.30 2.14
CA LEU A 317 -5.55 10.20 2.56
C LEU A 317 -4.65 11.26 1.93
N ASP A 318 -5.19 12.10 1.05
CA ASP A 318 -4.47 13.21 0.45
C ASP A 318 -4.04 14.25 1.49
N GLY A 319 -2.78 14.69 1.39
CA GLY A 319 -2.22 15.77 2.19
C GLY A 319 -2.28 15.58 3.71
N VAL A 320 -2.37 14.33 4.20
CA VAL A 320 -2.45 14.01 5.63
C VAL A 320 -1.23 14.53 6.40
N ARG A 321 -1.47 15.18 7.54
CA ARG A 321 -0.45 15.75 8.42
C ARG A 321 -0.45 15.09 9.80
N PRO A 322 0.68 15.12 10.54
CA PRO A 322 0.69 14.73 11.95
C PRO A 322 -0.43 15.42 12.75
N GLY A 323 -1.19 14.66 13.53
CA GLY A 323 -2.31 15.17 14.34
C GLY A 323 -3.68 15.17 13.63
N ASP A 324 -3.71 14.92 12.31
CA ASP A 324 -4.96 14.77 11.57
C ASP A 324 -5.74 13.53 12.00
N GLN A 325 -7.07 13.59 11.94
CA GLN A 325 -7.99 12.48 12.13
C GLN A 325 -8.62 12.05 10.80
N ARG A 326 -8.65 10.74 10.54
CA ARG A 326 -9.22 10.10 9.36
C ARG A 326 -10.11 8.94 9.78
N ILE A 327 -11.26 8.81 9.13
CA ILE A 327 -12.15 7.67 9.31
C ILE A 327 -12.53 7.10 7.94
N LEU A 328 -12.30 5.80 7.77
CA LEU A 328 -12.85 5.02 6.68
C LEU A 328 -13.89 4.07 7.25
N TYR A 329 -15.13 4.18 6.80
CA TYR A 329 -16.23 3.30 7.20
C TYR A 329 -16.78 2.60 5.97
N TYR A 330 -16.95 1.28 6.05
CA TYR A 330 -17.51 0.45 5.00
C TYR A 330 -18.62 -0.43 5.55
N SER A 331 -19.77 -0.44 4.88
CA SER A 331 -20.90 -1.33 5.14
C SER A 331 -21.35 -1.98 3.83
N GLY A 332 -21.30 -3.30 3.76
CA GLY A 332 -21.56 -4.04 2.52
C GLY A 332 -21.07 -5.48 2.59
N HIS A 333 -20.93 -6.13 1.45
CA HIS A 333 -20.37 -7.46 1.36
C HIS A 333 -18.84 -7.44 1.47
N GLY A 334 -18.29 -8.50 2.06
CA GLY A 334 -16.90 -8.89 1.88
C GLY A 334 -16.80 -10.27 1.23
N ALA A 335 -15.65 -10.55 0.62
CA ALA A 335 -15.39 -11.81 -0.08
C ALA A 335 -13.93 -12.25 0.10
N GLN A 336 -13.66 -13.50 -0.28
CA GLN A 336 -12.30 -14.03 -0.40
C GLN A 336 -12.01 -14.41 -1.85
N LEU A 337 -10.94 -13.85 -2.40
CA LEU A 337 -10.50 -14.10 -3.76
C LEU A 337 -9.28 -15.04 -3.76
N PRO A 338 -9.30 -16.17 -4.49
CA PRO A 338 -8.10 -16.97 -4.66
C PRO A 338 -7.07 -16.19 -5.47
N THR A 339 -5.85 -16.12 -4.94
CA THR A 339 -4.70 -15.50 -5.61
C THR A 339 -3.77 -16.55 -6.16
N TYR A 340 -3.07 -16.18 -7.24
CA TYR A 340 -2.21 -17.07 -8.01
C TYR A 340 -0.74 -16.77 -7.75
N GLY A 341 0.00 -17.82 -7.42
CA GLY A 341 1.45 -17.82 -7.31
C GLY A 341 2.15 -18.28 -8.59
N LEU A 342 3.42 -18.65 -8.44
CA LEU A 342 4.30 -19.10 -9.53
C LEU A 342 3.73 -20.37 -10.17
N GLY A 343 3.62 -20.35 -11.49
CA GLY A 343 3.09 -21.48 -12.26
C GLY A 343 1.56 -21.57 -12.25
N ASP A 344 0.87 -20.44 -12.06
CA ASP A 344 -0.59 -20.28 -12.13
C ASP A 344 -1.36 -21.20 -11.18
N ARG A 345 -0.77 -21.46 -10.00
CA ARG A 345 -1.41 -22.26 -8.94
C ARG A 345 -1.97 -21.34 -7.87
N VAL A 346 -3.19 -21.63 -7.41
CA VAL A 346 -3.74 -20.99 -6.22
C VAL A 346 -2.97 -21.47 -4.99
N ASP A 347 -2.32 -20.53 -4.31
CA ASP A 347 -1.52 -20.73 -3.11
C ASP A 347 -2.01 -19.90 -1.90
N ARG A 348 -2.79 -18.83 -2.14
CA ARG A 348 -3.32 -17.91 -1.11
C ARG A 348 -4.77 -17.48 -1.38
N MET A 349 -5.48 -17.08 -0.34
CA MET A 349 -6.76 -16.36 -0.42
C MET A 349 -6.59 -14.92 0.08
N ASP A 350 -7.16 -13.96 -0.64
CA ASP A 350 -7.19 -12.54 -0.27
C ASP A 350 -8.58 -12.09 0.15
N GLU A 351 -8.65 -11.44 1.30
CA GLU A 351 -9.84 -10.69 1.69
C GLU A 351 -9.99 -9.45 0.82
N THR A 352 -11.24 -9.18 0.43
CA THR A 352 -11.58 -8.00 -0.36
C THR A 352 -12.91 -7.42 0.08
N LEU A 353 -12.99 -6.09 0.11
CA LEU A 353 -14.28 -5.40 0.09
C LEU A 353 -14.90 -5.60 -1.29
N VAL A 354 -16.22 -5.71 -1.37
CA VAL A 354 -16.97 -5.98 -2.61
C VAL A 354 -17.63 -4.68 -3.11
N PRO A 355 -17.06 -4.02 -4.13
CA PRO A 355 -17.73 -2.88 -4.77
C PRO A 355 -19.01 -3.29 -5.51
N TYR A 356 -19.79 -2.30 -5.93
CA TYR A 356 -21.00 -2.51 -6.72
C TYR A 356 -20.73 -3.27 -8.04
N ASP A 357 -19.59 -3.01 -8.67
CA ASP A 357 -19.15 -3.60 -9.94
C ASP A 357 -18.23 -4.81 -9.76
N PHE A 358 -18.20 -5.42 -8.57
CA PHE A 358 -17.36 -6.59 -8.31
C PHE A 358 -17.73 -7.79 -9.19
N ASP A 359 -16.73 -8.36 -9.86
CA ASP A 359 -16.91 -9.43 -10.85
C ASP A 359 -15.96 -10.62 -10.61
N TRP A 360 -15.48 -10.80 -9.39
CA TRP A 360 -14.50 -11.83 -9.02
C TRP A 360 -13.16 -11.73 -9.76
N THR A 361 -12.86 -10.54 -10.30
CA THR A 361 -11.53 -10.20 -10.81
C THR A 361 -10.80 -9.27 -9.85
N GLU A 362 -9.48 -9.23 -9.97
CA GLU A 362 -8.66 -8.32 -9.16
C GLU A 362 -8.84 -6.85 -9.56
N ASP A 363 -9.27 -6.57 -10.79
CA ASP A 363 -9.46 -5.20 -11.29
C ASP A 363 -10.63 -4.52 -10.56
N THR A 364 -11.65 -5.28 -10.16
CA THR A 364 -12.80 -4.80 -9.39
C THR A 364 -12.67 -5.12 -7.90
N ALA A 365 -11.67 -5.92 -7.48
CA ALA A 365 -11.38 -6.19 -6.08
C ALA A 365 -10.72 -4.98 -5.38
N LEU A 366 -11.13 -4.74 -4.14
CA LEU A 366 -10.44 -3.88 -3.19
C LEU A 366 -9.78 -4.75 -2.12
N THR A 367 -8.61 -5.30 -2.44
CA THR A 367 -7.90 -6.27 -1.61
C THR A 367 -7.19 -5.62 -0.42
N ASP A 368 -6.77 -6.44 0.54
CA ASP A 368 -5.92 -6.00 1.67
C ASP A 368 -4.67 -5.27 1.16
N ASP A 369 -3.94 -5.90 0.24
CA ASP A 369 -2.70 -5.37 -0.30
C ASP A 369 -2.91 -3.97 -0.92
N TRP A 370 -4.03 -3.76 -1.62
CA TRP A 370 -4.38 -2.44 -2.15
C TRP A 370 -4.58 -1.42 -1.03
N LEU A 371 -5.43 -1.70 -0.05
CA LEU A 371 -5.74 -0.76 1.03
C LEU A 371 -4.50 -0.45 1.87
N PHE A 372 -3.69 -1.47 2.13
CA PHE A 372 -2.44 -1.40 2.86
C PHE A 372 -1.45 -0.40 2.27
N GLU A 373 -1.22 -0.44 0.97
CA GLU A 373 -0.28 0.45 0.29
C GLU A 373 -0.64 1.94 0.42
N ARG A 374 -1.90 2.26 0.77
CA ARG A 374 -2.34 3.66 0.92
C ARG A 374 -2.02 4.23 2.29
N TYR A 375 -2.04 3.44 3.35
CA TYR A 375 -1.81 3.96 4.71
C TYR A 375 -0.42 3.67 5.28
N VAL A 376 0.33 2.73 4.72
CA VAL A 376 1.58 2.23 5.31
C VAL A 376 2.66 3.30 5.55
N GLN A 377 2.66 4.36 4.74
CA GLN A 377 3.61 5.47 4.85
C GLN A 377 3.07 6.69 5.60
N LEU A 378 1.83 6.66 6.12
CA LEU A 378 1.25 7.78 6.84
C LEU A 378 2.13 8.20 8.04
N PRO A 379 2.12 9.49 8.42
CA PRO A 379 2.76 9.95 9.65
C PRO A 379 2.19 9.23 10.88
N TYR A 380 3.03 8.80 11.82
CA TYR A 380 2.59 8.01 12.98
C TYR A 380 1.61 8.71 13.92
N ASP A 381 1.63 10.04 13.92
CA ASP A 381 0.81 10.86 14.81
C ASP A 381 -0.56 11.20 14.20
N VAL A 382 -0.87 10.66 13.02
CA VAL A 382 -2.22 10.68 12.43
C VAL A 382 -3.10 9.74 13.22
N ASP A 383 -4.33 10.12 13.53
CA ASP A 383 -5.35 9.21 14.00
C ASP A 383 -6.15 8.69 12.80
N PHE A 384 -5.99 7.41 12.44
CA PHE A 384 -6.71 6.79 11.32
C PHE A 384 -7.40 5.54 11.81
N SER A 385 -8.72 5.52 11.66
CA SER A 385 -9.59 4.39 11.99
C SER A 385 -10.27 3.86 10.73
N ILE A 386 -10.24 2.53 10.55
CA ILE A 386 -10.98 1.81 9.52
C ILE A 386 -12.00 0.92 10.24
N ILE A 387 -13.27 1.10 9.91
CA ILE A 387 -14.39 0.40 10.53
C ILE A 387 -15.13 -0.37 9.43
N LEU A 388 -15.18 -1.68 9.56
CA LEU A 388 -15.69 -2.59 8.52
C LEU A 388 -16.89 -3.37 9.06
N ASP A 389 -18.07 -3.10 8.50
CA ASP A 389 -19.31 -3.84 8.73
C ASP A 389 -19.60 -4.78 7.55
N CYS A 390 -18.77 -5.83 7.45
CA CYS A 390 -18.85 -6.86 6.42
C CYS A 390 -18.30 -8.21 6.94
N CYS A 391 -18.64 -9.31 6.25
CA CYS A 391 -18.04 -10.62 6.49
C CYS A 391 -16.64 -10.70 5.87
N HIS A 392 -15.69 -11.33 6.56
CA HIS A 392 -14.30 -11.49 6.09
C HIS A 392 -13.96 -12.92 5.65
N SER A 393 -14.60 -13.91 6.26
CA SER A 393 -14.48 -15.32 5.91
C SER A 393 -15.49 -15.69 4.82
N GLY A 394 -15.00 -16.13 3.66
CA GLY A 394 -15.84 -16.81 2.69
C GLY A 394 -16.42 -18.06 3.34
N GLY A 395 -17.74 -18.20 3.37
CA GLY A 395 -18.40 -19.29 4.08
C GLY A 395 -19.80 -19.54 3.55
N MET A 396 -20.13 -20.81 3.35
CA MET A 396 -21.43 -21.25 2.84
C MET A 396 -22.55 -20.85 3.78
N SER A 397 -23.52 -20.10 3.28
CA SER A 397 -24.82 -19.92 3.92
C SER A 397 -25.51 -21.29 4.07
N LYS A 398 -25.83 -21.68 5.31
CA LYS A 398 -27.01 -22.53 5.55
C LYS A 398 -28.13 -21.58 5.96
N GLY A 399 -29.21 -21.55 5.19
CA GLY A 399 -30.31 -20.58 5.29
C GLY A 399 -30.89 -20.42 6.70
N GLY A 400 -30.35 -19.46 7.45
CA GLY A 400 -30.95 -18.91 8.66
C GLY A 400 -31.77 -17.65 8.34
N PRO A 401 -32.57 -17.15 9.30
CA PRO A 401 -33.43 -15.99 9.10
C PRO A 401 -32.67 -14.65 8.99
N ALA A 402 -31.43 -14.56 9.45
CA ALA A 402 -30.62 -13.35 9.39
C ALA A 402 -29.82 -13.26 8.08
N ARG A 403 -29.94 -12.13 7.37
CA ARG A 403 -29.15 -11.85 6.16
C ARG A 403 -27.68 -11.60 6.52
N MET A 404 -26.79 -12.31 5.84
CA MET A 404 -25.33 -12.23 6.02
C MET A 404 -24.71 -11.23 5.04
N ARG A 405 -23.65 -10.55 5.48
CA ARG A 405 -22.92 -9.54 4.69
C ARG A 405 -21.67 -10.12 4.02
N GLY A 406 -21.79 -11.25 3.32
CA GLY A 406 -20.71 -11.87 2.55
C GLY A 406 -21.18 -12.48 1.23
N LEU A 407 -20.27 -12.64 0.27
CA LEU A 407 -20.55 -13.30 -1.01
C LEU A 407 -20.00 -14.73 -1.07
N ASN A 408 -20.77 -15.62 -1.70
CA ASN A 408 -20.30 -16.95 -2.09
C ASN A 408 -19.59 -16.87 -3.45
N PRO A 409 -18.42 -17.52 -3.61
CA PRO A 409 -17.75 -17.59 -4.89
C PRO A 409 -18.56 -18.38 -5.93
N PRO A 410 -18.58 -17.96 -7.21
CA PRO A 410 -19.05 -18.75 -8.33
C PRO A 410 -18.38 -20.13 -8.37
N ASP A 411 -19.04 -21.10 -9.00
CA ASP A 411 -18.59 -22.50 -8.96
C ASP A 411 -17.19 -22.73 -9.52
N ASP A 412 -16.78 -21.97 -10.53
CA ASP A 412 -15.44 -22.04 -11.11
C ASP A 412 -14.37 -21.47 -10.17
N ILE A 413 -14.70 -20.43 -9.38
CA ILE A 413 -13.83 -19.87 -8.33
C ILE A 413 -13.77 -20.85 -7.15
N ARG A 414 -14.93 -21.34 -6.70
CA ARG A 414 -15.07 -22.31 -5.60
C ARG A 414 -14.32 -23.60 -5.89
N HIS A 415 -14.36 -24.10 -7.12
CA HIS A 415 -13.61 -25.29 -7.52
C HIS A 415 -12.10 -25.12 -7.30
N ARG A 416 -11.56 -23.90 -7.46
CA ARG A 416 -10.11 -23.63 -7.26
C ARG A 416 -9.69 -23.77 -5.80
N THR A 417 -10.61 -23.70 -4.84
CA THR A 417 -10.34 -23.82 -3.40
C THR A 417 -10.60 -25.23 -2.85
N MET A 418 -11.01 -26.18 -3.69
CA MET A 418 -11.34 -27.57 -3.30
C MET A 418 -10.45 -28.59 -4.02
N LYS A 419 -10.29 -29.77 -3.41
CA LYS A 419 -9.63 -30.95 -4.01
C LYS A 419 -10.54 -32.16 -3.92
N TRP A 420 -10.47 -33.04 -4.91
CA TRP A 420 -11.11 -34.36 -4.82
C TRP A 420 -10.33 -35.25 -3.85
N SER A 421 -11.00 -35.73 -2.81
CA SER A 421 -10.48 -36.73 -1.89
C SER A 421 -10.99 -38.09 -2.36
N ALA A 422 -10.11 -38.85 -3.04
CA ALA A 422 -10.46 -40.17 -3.56
C ALA A 422 -10.75 -41.17 -2.44
N ASP A 423 -10.12 -41.01 -1.27
CA ASP A 423 -10.35 -41.82 -0.08
C ASP A 423 -11.74 -41.61 0.55
N ARG A 424 -12.31 -40.41 0.41
CA ARG A 424 -13.65 -40.07 0.90
C ARG A 424 -14.71 -40.01 -0.20
N GLU A 425 -14.30 -40.18 -1.44
CA GLU A 425 -15.14 -40.02 -2.65
C GLU A 425 -15.93 -38.69 -2.65
N MET A 426 -15.29 -37.61 -2.20
CA MET A 426 -15.93 -36.29 -2.11
C MET A 426 -14.96 -35.13 -2.35
N TRP A 427 -15.51 -33.97 -2.69
CA TRP A 427 -14.76 -32.71 -2.67
C TRP A 427 -14.53 -32.26 -1.24
N VAL A 428 -13.28 -31.93 -0.90
CA VAL A 428 -12.88 -31.38 0.38
C VAL A 428 -12.15 -30.05 0.17
N PRO A 429 -12.13 -29.14 1.17
CA PRO A 429 -11.31 -27.95 1.10
C PRO A 429 -9.84 -28.28 0.80
N ARG A 430 -9.18 -27.47 -0.03
CA ARG A 430 -7.73 -27.56 -0.20
C ARG A 430 -7.08 -27.06 1.08
N GLU A 431 -6.15 -27.86 1.58
CA GLU A 431 -5.08 -27.33 2.41
C GLU A 431 -4.18 -26.54 1.46
N LEU A 432 -4.41 -25.24 1.40
CA LEU A 432 -3.44 -24.34 0.80
C LEU A 432 -2.26 -24.29 1.79
N GLU A 433 -1.04 -24.49 1.32
CA GLU A 433 0.14 -24.16 2.11
C GLU A 433 0.09 -22.66 2.37
N VAL A 434 -0.55 -22.28 3.48
CA VAL A 434 -0.26 -21.00 4.11
C VAL A 434 1.20 -21.15 4.52
N ALA A 435 2.13 -20.77 3.62
CA ALA A 435 3.56 -20.80 3.88
C ALA A 435 3.73 -20.36 5.32
N GLU A 436 4.20 -21.29 6.19
CA GLU A 436 4.05 -21.16 7.64
C GLU A 436 4.31 -19.70 7.98
N ARG A 437 3.28 -19.00 8.49
CA ARG A 437 3.33 -17.57 8.87
C ARG A 437 4.23 -17.43 10.11
N LYS A 438 5.44 -17.98 10.02
CA LYS A 438 6.45 -18.18 11.05
C LYS A 438 6.89 -16.80 11.50
N GLN A 439 6.29 -16.32 12.58
CA GLN A 439 6.87 -15.30 13.46
C GLN A 439 7.46 -14.09 12.71
N LEU A 440 6.72 -13.55 11.74
CA LEU A 440 7.07 -12.28 11.10
C LEU A 440 7.14 -11.17 12.17
N ALA A 441 7.97 -10.14 11.95
CA ALA A 441 8.30 -9.08 12.92
C ALA A 441 7.11 -8.25 13.44
N VAL A 442 6.31 -8.86 14.30
CA VAL A 442 5.18 -8.25 14.97
C VAL A 442 5.62 -7.93 16.38
N ASP A 443 5.80 -6.65 16.62
CA ASP A 443 6.11 -6.12 17.94
C ASP A 443 4.80 -5.75 18.62
N GLN A 444 4.43 -6.46 19.70
CA GLN A 444 3.19 -6.23 20.47
C GLN A 444 2.98 -4.75 20.83
N ALA A 445 4.05 -4.00 21.11
CA ALA A 445 3.98 -2.57 21.45
C ALA A 445 3.58 -1.68 20.26
N THR A 446 3.91 -2.10 19.04
CA THR A 446 3.43 -1.42 17.82
C THR A 446 2.20 -2.09 17.23
N MET A 447 1.97 -3.38 17.51
CA MET A 447 0.93 -4.23 16.92
C MET A 447 0.77 -5.52 17.73
N PRO A 448 -0.22 -5.62 18.63
CA PRO A 448 -0.63 -6.90 19.17
C PRO A 448 -1.31 -7.70 18.05
N LEU A 449 -0.63 -8.69 17.48
CA LEU A 449 -1.32 -9.73 16.73
C LEU A 449 -2.02 -10.64 17.73
N GLY A 450 -3.36 -10.64 17.69
CA GLY A 450 -4.11 -11.86 17.98
C GLY A 450 -4.01 -12.84 16.81
N ASP A 451 -4.96 -13.75 16.69
CA ASP A 451 -5.06 -14.77 15.63
C ASP A 451 -5.39 -14.21 14.22
N MET A 452 -4.99 -12.98 13.91
CA MET A 452 -5.59 -12.15 12.86
C MET A 452 -4.71 -12.04 11.60
N SER A 453 -3.82 -13.00 11.40
CA SER A 453 -2.69 -12.90 10.45
C SER A 453 -3.07 -13.01 8.96
N GLY A 454 -4.36 -12.91 8.61
CA GLY A 454 -4.87 -12.96 7.23
C GLY A 454 -5.95 -11.93 6.91
N ARG A 455 -6.22 -10.98 7.81
CA ARG A 455 -7.33 -10.04 7.67
C ARG A 455 -6.96 -8.77 6.88
N LEU A 456 -7.98 -8.11 6.33
CA LEU A 456 -7.86 -6.83 5.64
C LEU A 456 -7.26 -5.73 6.54
N GLY A 457 -6.05 -5.28 6.26
CA GLY A 457 -5.37 -4.15 6.88
C GLY A 457 -4.07 -4.50 7.61
N TYR A 458 -3.58 -5.75 7.48
CA TYR A 458 -2.51 -6.25 8.33
C TYR A 458 -1.11 -6.16 7.74
N ALA A 459 -0.90 -5.51 6.58
CA ALA A 459 0.42 -4.98 6.24
C ALA A 459 1.55 -6.02 6.21
N LEU A 460 1.21 -7.26 5.84
CA LEU A 460 2.10 -8.41 5.83
C LEU A 460 3.20 -8.32 4.77
N PRO A 461 2.97 -7.76 3.56
CA PRO A 461 3.97 -7.75 2.50
C PRO A 461 5.28 -7.03 2.80
N VAL A 462 5.30 -6.17 3.83
CA VAL A 462 6.48 -5.40 4.26
C VAL A 462 7.11 -5.91 5.55
N ARG A 463 6.69 -7.07 6.06
CA ARG A 463 7.13 -7.62 7.35
C ARG A 463 7.92 -8.90 7.19
N THR A 464 8.91 -8.84 6.33
CA THR A 464 9.67 -10.00 5.87
C THR A 464 10.79 -10.41 6.84
N LEU A 465 11.29 -9.47 7.66
CA LEU A 465 12.35 -9.70 8.64
C LEU A 465 11.85 -10.39 9.93
N ARG A 466 12.75 -11.07 10.65
CA ARG A 466 12.50 -11.51 12.03
C ARG A 466 12.40 -10.31 12.97
N LEU A 467 11.62 -10.44 14.05
CA LEU A 467 11.35 -9.34 14.99
C LEU A 467 12.60 -8.64 15.53
N SER A 468 13.63 -9.39 15.94
CA SER A 468 14.88 -8.83 16.47
C SER A 468 15.62 -8.00 15.42
N GLN A 469 15.72 -8.50 14.19
CA GLN A 469 16.35 -7.82 13.06
C GLN A 469 15.59 -6.55 12.69
N ALA A 470 14.25 -6.64 12.61
CA ALA A 470 13.40 -5.49 12.33
C ALA A 470 13.54 -4.39 13.39
N ARG A 471 13.59 -4.74 14.68
CA ARG A 471 13.80 -3.77 15.77
C ARG A 471 15.16 -3.06 15.66
N GLN A 472 16.22 -3.82 15.38
CA GLN A 472 17.55 -3.24 15.17
C GLN A 472 17.58 -2.28 13.97
N MET A 473 16.98 -2.70 12.85
CA MET A 473 16.92 -1.90 11.63
C MET A 473 16.12 -0.61 11.85
N ARG A 474 14.93 -0.70 12.47
CA ARG A 474 14.09 0.44 12.83
C ARG A 474 14.83 1.46 13.70
N LYS A 475 15.56 0.99 14.72
CA LYS A 475 16.37 1.84 15.60
C LYS A 475 17.45 2.58 14.81
N ARG A 476 18.14 1.87 13.90
CA ARG A 476 19.20 2.45 13.05
C ARG A 476 18.65 3.50 12.08
N LEU A 477 17.50 3.21 11.46
CA LEU A 477 16.86 4.08 10.47
C LEU A 477 16.00 5.19 11.08
N GLY A 478 15.76 5.18 12.39
CA GLY A 478 15.04 6.24 13.10
C GLY A 478 13.52 6.25 12.90
N HIS A 479 12.88 5.11 12.64
CA HIS A 479 11.42 5.00 12.51
C HIS A 479 10.83 3.81 13.29
N LYS A 480 9.50 3.73 13.43
CA LYS A 480 8.77 2.72 14.22
C LYS A 480 8.29 1.50 13.40
N GLY A 481 8.64 1.41 12.11
CA GLY A 481 8.14 0.40 11.14
C GLY A 481 7.00 0.87 10.23
N PRO A 482 6.28 0.01 9.51
CA PRO A 482 5.11 0.42 8.74
C PRO A 482 4.02 1.04 9.65
N TYR A 483 3.30 2.05 9.15
CA TYR A 483 2.14 2.60 9.85
C TYR A 483 1.00 1.57 9.92
N MET A 484 0.25 1.54 11.03
CA MET A 484 -0.94 0.72 11.18
C MET A 484 -2.11 1.58 11.73
N PRO A 485 -3.26 1.61 11.05
CA PRO A 485 -4.46 2.25 11.56
C PRO A 485 -5.09 1.44 12.70
N LEU A 486 -6.10 2.01 13.33
CA LEU A 486 -7.03 1.28 14.17
C LEU A 486 -8.05 0.58 13.27
N LEU A 487 -8.14 -0.75 13.36
CA LEU A 487 -9.03 -1.58 12.54
C LEU A 487 -10.13 -2.14 13.45
N VAL A 488 -11.38 -1.82 13.14
CA VAL A 488 -12.56 -2.32 13.85
C VAL A 488 -13.38 -3.16 12.89
N TYR A 489 -13.60 -4.42 13.23
CA TYR A 489 -14.34 -5.37 12.41
C TYR A 489 -15.65 -5.76 13.07
N ALA A 490 -16.67 -5.96 12.26
CA ALA A 490 -17.97 -6.44 12.68
C ALA A 490 -17.93 -7.83 13.33
N CYS A 491 -17.06 -8.75 12.88
CA CYS A 491 -17.03 -10.14 13.34
C CYS A 491 -15.60 -10.68 13.51
N GLN A 492 -15.45 -11.82 14.19
CA GLN A 492 -14.20 -12.57 14.24
C GLN A 492 -14.01 -13.45 12.99
N GLU A 493 -12.87 -14.12 12.89
CA GLU A 493 -12.53 -15.00 11.79
C GLU A 493 -13.36 -16.27 11.93
N GLY A 494 -14.04 -16.66 10.84
CA GLY A 494 -14.99 -17.77 10.86
C GLY A 494 -16.39 -17.39 11.36
N GLU A 495 -16.62 -16.13 11.75
CA GLU A 495 -17.95 -15.58 12.04
C GLU A 495 -18.48 -14.73 10.87
N PHE A 496 -19.78 -14.44 10.89
CA PHE A 496 -20.44 -13.58 9.90
C PHE A 496 -20.92 -12.27 10.51
N ALA A 497 -21.01 -11.23 9.68
CA ALA A 497 -21.69 -9.98 9.98
C ALA A 497 -23.14 -10.02 9.45
N TYR A 498 -24.09 -9.53 10.24
CA TYR A 498 -25.53 -9.66 9.96
C TYR A 498 -26.27 -8.33 9.85
N GLU A 499 -27.43 -8.36 9.20
CA GLU A 499 -28.42 -7.28 9.26
C GLU A 499 -29.30 -7.33 10.52
N TYR A 500 -29.72 -6.16 11.00
CA TYR A 500 -30.56 -5.93 12.17
C TYR A 500 -31.77 -5.06 11.81
N GLU A 501 -32.94 -5.50 12.24
CA GLU A 501 -34.21 -4.80 12.05
C GLU A 501 -34.58 -3.98 13.29
N HIS A 502 -34.52 -2.66 13.16
CA HIS A 502 -34.97 -1.71 14.17
C HIS A 502 -36.34 -1.13 13.80
N GLY A 503 -37.40 -1.83 14.18
CA GLY A 503 -38.75 -1.46 13.74
C GLY A 503 -38.87 -1.65 12.23
N ALA A 504 -39.10 -0.57 11.47
CA ALA A 504 -39.18 -0.62 10.01
C ALA A 504 -37.84 -0.31 9.30
N ILE A 505 -36.78 0.01 10.06
CA ILE A 505 -35.49 0.44 9.52
C ILE A 505 -34.48 -0.69 9.68
N GLN A 506 -33.83 -1.07 8.58
CA GLN A 506 -32.76 -2.07 8.58
C GLN A 506 -31.41 -1.40 8.80
N HIS A 507 -30.53 -2.07 9.54
CA HIS A 507 -29.16 -1.66 9.86
C HIS A 507 -28.22 -2.87 9.82
N GLY A 508 -26.92 -2.66 9.96
CA GLY A 508 -25.98 -3.68 10.37
C GLY A 508 -26.09 -3.89 11.87
N ALA A 509 -26.15 -5.14 12.33
CA ALA A 509 -26.20 -5.46 13.75
C ALA A 509 -25.01 -4.82 14.49
N PHE A 510 -23.82 -4.92 13.91
CA PHE A 510 -22.62 -4.29 14.43
C PHE A 510 -22.71 -2.77 14.47
N THR A 511 -23.02 -2.11 13.35
CA THR A 511 -23.04 -0.64 13.32
C THR A 511 -24.08 -0.06 14.26
N TYR A 512 -25.27 -0.66 14.32
CA TYR A 512 -26.31 -0.25 15.25
C TYR A 512 -25.84 -0.36 16.71
N ALA A 513 -25.30 -1.53 17.10
CA ALA A 513 -24.79 -1.76 18.44
C ALA A 513 -23.61 -0.84 18.79
N LEU A 514 -22.69 -0.63 17.85
CA LEU A 514 -21.52 0.23 18.00
C LEU A 514 -21.93 1.68 18.28
N VAL A 515 -22.79 2.26 17.43
CA VAL A 515 -23.21 3.67 17.58
C VAL A 515 -24.07 3.85 18.83
N LYS A 516 -24.94 2.90 19.17
CA LYS A 516 -25.72 2.89 20.42
C LYS A 516 -24.79 2.96 21.64
N ASN A 517 -23.78 2.09 21.69
CA ASN A 517 -22.83 2.04 22.79
C ASN A 517 -21.92 3.27 22.82
N TRP A 518 -21.48 3.76 21.67
CA TRP A 518 -20.68 5.00 21.57
C TRP A 518 -21.43 6.18 22.17
N ARG A 519 -22.69 6.40 21.79
CA ARG A 519 -23.55 7.45 22.38
C ARG A 519 -23.82 7.25 23.86
N LYS A 520 -23.97 6.00 24.32
CA LYS A 520 -24.15 5.69 25.75
C LYS A 520 -22.91 6.08 26.55
N MET A 521 -21.73 5.69 26.06
CA MET A 521 -20.44 6.02 26.67
C MET A 521 -20.21 7.53 26.75
N LEU A 522 -20.56 8.28 25.70
CA LEU A 522 -20.44 9.75 25.70
C LEU A 522 -21.40 10.45 26.67
N ARG A 523 -22.57 9.87 26.97
CA ARG A 523 -23.52 10.45 27.93
C ARG A 523 -23.09 10.30 29.40
N GLY A 524 -22.15 9.40 29.70
CA GLY A 524 -21.46 9.36 30.99
C GLY A 524 -20.64 10.64 31.19
N GLY A 525 -20.67 11.21 32.40
CA GLY A 525 -20.08 12.54 32.70
C GLY A 525 -18.59 12.70 32.30
N ALA A 526 -18.12 13.95 32.22
CA ALA A 526 -16.78 14.29 31.71
C ALA A 526 -15.59 13.61 32.43
N GLY A 527 -15.77 13.18 33.69
CA GLY A 527 -14.76 12.41 34.44
C GLY A 527 -14.54 10.98 33.94
N ASP A 528 -15.56 10.39 33.28
CA ASP A 528 -15.53 9.01 32.76
C ASP A 528 -14.92 8.96 31.35
N ARG A 529 -15.13 10.01 30.54
CA ARG A 529 -14.63 10.11 29.16
C ARG A 529 -13.12 9.99 29.00
N ARG A 530 -12.32 10.36 30.02
CA ARG A 530 -10.85 10.21 30.00
C ARG A 530 -10.38 8.78 30.24
N ARG A 531 -11.27 7.87 30.67
CA ARG A 531 -10.97 6.46 30.98
C ARG A 531 -11.47 5.50 29.91
N LEU A 532 -12.37 5.94 29.04
CA LEU A 532 -12.98 5.11 28.01
C LEU A 532 -12.00 4.85 26.87
N LYS A 533 -11.78 3.57 26.57
CA LYS A 533 -10.92 3.10 25.50
C LYS A 533 -11.75 2.58 24.34
N VAL A 534 -11.18 2.57 23.13
CA VAL A 534 -11.80 1.87 21.98
C VAL A 534 -12.08 0.41 22.30
N SER A 535 -11.17 -0.25 23.03
CA SER A 535 -11.37 -1.63 23.46
C SER A 535 -12.66 -1.82 24.26
N ASP A 536 -13.02 -0.85 25.10
CA ASP A 536 -14.23 -0.92 25.91
C ASP A 536 -15.47 -0.78 25.01
N LEU A 537 -15.44 0.13 24.04
CA LEU A 537 -16.50 0.28 23.04
C LEU A 537 -16.73 -1.01 22.25
N VAL A 538 -15.67 -1.66 21.77
CA VAL A 538 -15.77 -2.93 21.03
C VAL A 538 -16.29 -4.05 21.92
N ASN A 539 -15.81 -4.15 23.17
CA ASN A 539 -16.31 -5.15 24.12
C ASN A 539 -17.80 -4.98 24.44
N TYR A 540 -18.26 -3.74 24.66
CA TYR A 540 -19.69 -3.46 24.87
C TYR A 540 -20.51 -3.74 23.61
N THR A 541 -19.95 -3.50 22.43
CA THR A 541 -20.58 -3.85 21.16
C THR A 541 -20.77 -5.36 21.04
N SER A 542 -19.74 -6.16 21.32
CA SER A 542 -19.84 -7.63 21.34
C SER A 542 -20.78 -8.16 22.42
N GLN A 543 -20.91 -7.46 23.55
CA GLN A 543 -21.91 -7.81 24.56
C GLN A 543 -23.33 -7.55 24.04
N GLU A 544 -23.58 -6.38 23.47
CA GLU A 544 -24.88 -6.01 22.91
C GLU A 544 -25.29 -6.94 21.75
N LEU A 545 -24.36 -7.32 20.87
CA LEU A 545 -24.62 -8.30 19.80
C LEU A 545 -25.09 -9.65 20.35
N ARG A 546 -24.47 -10.14 21.43
CA ARG A 546 -24.89 -11.37 22.12
C ARG A 546 -26.25 -11.22 22.81
N GLU A 547 -26.54 -10.06 23.40
CA GLU A 547 -27.85 -9.77 23.99
C GLU A 547 -28.96 -9.69 22.94
N LEU A 548 -28.61 -9.32 21.71
CA LEU A 548 -29.48 -9.34 20.52
C LEU A 548 -29.51 -10.70 19.81
N GLU A 549 -28.92 -11.74 20.39
CA GLU A 549 -28.89 -13.12 19.88
C GLU A 549 -28.18 -13.29 18.52
N TYR A 550 -27.23 -12.41 18.18
CA TYR A 550 -26.36 -12.58 17.01
C TYR A 550 -25.12 -13.40 17.35
N ASP A 551 -24.81 -14.40 16.51
CA ASP A 551 -23.56 -15.17 16.54
C ASP A 551 -22.42 -14.39 15.87
N GLN A 552 -22.10 -13.23 16.48
CA GLN A 552 -21.20 -12.23 15.94
C GLN A 552 -20.45 -11.53 17.07
N THR A 553 -19.12 -11.52 16.99
CA THR A 553 -18.23 -10.89 17.96
C THR A 553 -17.39 -9.82 17.27
N ALA A 554 -17.55 -8.56 17.65
CA ALA A 554 -16.74 -7.48 17.10
C ALA A 554 -15.25 -7.70 17.43
N ALA A 555 -14.38 -7.35 16.48
CA ALA A 555 -12.93 -7.48 16.61
C ALA A 555 -12.23 -6.13 16.50
N LEU A 556 -11.07 -6.02 17.16
CA LEU A 556 -10.27 -4.80 17.19
C LEU A 556 -8.79 -5.14 16.97
N ALA A 557 -8.13 -4.34 16.16
CA ALA A 557 -6.68 -4.41 15.98
C ALA A 557 -6.05 -3.05 15.74
N GLY A 558 -4.79 -2.92 16.08
CA GLY A 558 -4.06 -1.66 15.97
C GLY A 558 -3.00 -1.54 17.05
N PRO A 559 -2.12 -0.53 16.95
CA PRO A 559 -1.07 -0.30 17.94
C PRO A 559 -1.65 -0.06 19.35
N GLU A 560 -1.01 -0.61 20.39
CA GLU A 560 -1.47 -0.51 21.78
C GLU A 560 -1.72 0.92 22.25
N ILE A 561 -0.90 1.86 21.77
CA ILE A 561 -1.05 3.30 22.05
C ILE A 561 -2.37 3.89 21.51
N ARG A 562 -2.98 3.28 20.51
CA ARG A 562 -4.29 3.70 19.95
C ARG A 562 -5.44 2.92 20.57
N LEU A 563 -5.25 1.64 20.88
CA LEU A 563 -6.26 0.83 21.59
C LEU A 563 -6.66 1.44 22.94
N SER A 564 -5.70 2.13 23.59
CA SER A 564 -5.86 2.77 24.89
C SER A 564 -6.35 4.23 24.83
N ARG A 565 -6.60 4.77 23.63
CA ARG A 565 -7.14 6.12 23.43
C ARG A 565 -8.63 6.08 23.06
N TRP A 566 -9.29 7.22 23.15
CA TRP A 566 -10.65 7.42 22.64
C TRP A 566 -10.60 7.74 21.13
N ILE A 567 -11.61 7.31 20.36
CA ILE A 567 -11.83 7.72 18.95
C ILE A 567 -12.40 9.14 18.94
#